data_AF-A0A3D2UT77-F1
#
_entry.id   AF-A0A3D2UT77-F1
#
_cell.length_a   1.000
_cell.length_b   1.000
_cell.length_c   1.000
_cell.angle_alpha   90.00
_cell.angle_beta   90.00
_cell.angle_gamma   90.00
#
_symmetry.space_group_name_H-M   'P 1'
#
loop_
_entity.id
_entity.type
_entity.pdbx_description
1 polymer ?
#
loop_
_entity_poly.entity_id
_entity_poly.type
_entity_poly.pdbx_seq_one_letter_code
_entity_poly.pdbx_strand_id
1 'polypeptide(L)'
;MVFMIINQIISQTRKVLLEKTKKVASESQRHSVAFALRIFDKELIRETGLDNILGEITGDIAYGGYPEVSELGYKIAVSKNNELFEIFLGGLRRQKNRSPDALETLSSDDIALLGIAEGLVVVKKEDSSLNIEDLQKWILDLINLEPKRKIWTSRLRDLAGDLLDGKRRLSSLPDLNDINIAALEIVLRNTWPEQINNNVFNREFFEDLLSDLITHADPKIKQIEETALWLVALDLLTKQNSKFLFAKTEIAISLLEAVKKKLDEVALNNTKISFIFWASLILVVNIVYFLIREQLPTNYQDRLNFLVPLISVVLGYIYQAFSQKKFNPKTIFLLALEKNKFKLYKRWGFDIERYKKLL
;
A
#
# COMPACT_ATOMS: atom_id res chain seq x y z
N MET A 1 -3.38 0.75 -30.86
CA MET A 1 -1.98 0.87 -30.36
C MET A 1 -1.93 1.46 -28.95
N VAL A 2 -2.55 2.61 -28.67
CA VAL A 2 -2.72 3.20 -27.31
C VAL A 2 -3.15 2.17 -26.26
N PHE A 3 -4.25 1.44 -26.53
CA PHE A 3 -4.79 0.43 -25.61
C PHE A 3 -3.80 -0.68 -25.25
N MET A 4 -2.95 -1.08 -26.21
CA MET A 4 -1.94 -2.10 -25.97
C MET A 4 -0.88 -1.61 -24.97
N ILE A 5 -0.48 -0.34 -25.04
CA ILE A 5 0.47 0.26 -24.10
C ILE A 5 -0.14 0.32 -22.70
N ILE A 6 -1.39 0.78 -22.57
CA ILE A 6 -2.06 0.87 -21.27
C ILE A 6 -2.25 -0.51 -20.65
N ASN A 7 -2.70 -1.51 -21.42
CA ASN A 7 -2.83 -2.87 -20.93
C ASN A 7 -1.48 -3.46 -20.49
N GLN A 8 -0.40 -3.15 -21.20
CA GLN A 8 0.95 -3.57 -20.80
C GLN A 8 1.38 -2.91 -19.48
N ILE A 9 1.11 -1.62 -19.30
CA ILE A 9 1.42 -0.89 -18.06
C ILE A 9 0.61 -1.45 -16.89
N ILE A 10 -0.70 -1.64 -17.07
CA ILE A 10 -1.59 -2.21 -16.05
C ILE A 10 -1.15 -3.62 -15.69
N SER A 11 -0.88 -4.48 -16.68
CA SER A 11 -0.40 -5.85 -16.45
C SER A 11 0.91 -5.88 -15.67
N GLN A 12 1.86 -5.00 -16.02
CA GLN A 12 3.13 -4.88 -15.31
C GLN A 12 2.94 -4.37 -13.88
N THR A 13 2.06 -3.39 -13.69
CA THR A 13 1.69 -2.83 -12.37
C THR A 13 1.08 -3.91 -11.48
N ARG A 14 0.09 -4.64 -12.00
CA ARG A 14 -0.54 -5.77 -11.32
C ARG A 14 0.47 -6.83 -10.92
N LYS A 15 1.39 -7.19 -11.82
CA LYS A 15 2.47 -8.16 -11.52
C LYS A 15 3.36 -7.69 -10.38
N VAL A 16 3.75 -6.41 -10.35
CA VAL A 16 4.56 -5.84 -9.27
C VAL A 16 3.81 -5.91 -7.93
N LEU A 17 2.55 -5.48 -7.91
CA LEU A 17 1.71 -5.54 -6.71
C LEU A 17 1.51 -6.98 -6.23
N LEU A 18 1.22 -7.91 -7.13
CA LEU A 18 1.04 -9.33 -6.83
C LEU A 18 2.28 -9.92 -6.14
N GLU A 19 3.46 -9.75 -6.73
CA GLU A 19 4.72 -10.27 -6.16
C GLU A 19 5.08 -9.60 -4.83
N LYS A 20 4.74 -8.31 -4.69
CA LYS A 20 4.93 -7.58 -3.44
C LYS A 20 4.00 -8.09 -2.33
N THR A 21 2.72 -8.29 -2.65
CA THR A 21 1.72 -8.87 -1.72
C THR A 21 2.20 -10.22 -1.21
N LYS A 22 2.64 -11.12 -2.11
CA LYS A 22 3.21 -12.43 -1.73
C LYS A 22 4.39 -12.29 -0.77
N LYS A 23 5.33 -11.40 -1.09
CA LYS A 23 6.52 -11.17 -0.28
C LYS A 23 6.19 -10.62 1.12
N VAL A 24 5.29 -9.65 1.20
CA VAL A 24 4.95 -9.01 2.48
C VAL A 24 4.07 -9.94 3.35
N ALA A 25 3.27 -10.81 2.73
CA ALA A 25 2.40 -11.72 3.45
C ALA A 25 3.13 -12.70 4.38
N SER A 26 4.31 -13.19 4.00
CA SER A 26 5.09 -14.10 4.86
C SER A 26 5.61 -13.44 6.15
N GLU A 27 5.68 -12.11 6.18
CA GLU A 27 6.15 -11.32 7.32
C GLU A 27 4.99 -10.67 8.09
N SER A 28 3.74 -10.84 7.62
CA SER A 28 2.57 -10.16 8.14
C SER A 28 1.86 -10.94 9.25
N GLN A 29 1.09 -10.22 10.06
CA GLN A 29 0.22 -10.83 11.06
C GLN A 29 -0.88 -11.66 10.39
N ARG A 30 -1.36 -12.71 11.06
CA ARG A 30 -2.34 -13.64 10.47
C ARG A 30 -3.67 -12.97 10.10
N HIS A 31 -4.19 -12.08 10.94
CA HIS A 31 -5.43 -11.35 10.64
C HIS A 31 -5.30 -10.40 9.44
N SER A 32 -4.11 -9.82 9.21
CA SER A 32 -3.82 -9.01 8.03
C SER A 32 -3.85 -9.84 6.75
N VAL A 33 -3.32 -11.06 6.79
CA VAL A 33 -3.41 -12.03 5.69
C VAL A 33 -4.86 -12.46 5.46
N ALA A 34 -5.60 -12.72 6.53
CA ALA A 34 -7.02 -13.06 6.46
C ALA A 34 -7.87 -11.92 5.88
N PHE A 35 -7.59 -10.67 6.23
CA PHE A 35 -8.20 -9.50 5.62
C PHE A 35 -7.91 -9.43 4.12
N ALA A 36 -6.65 -9.64 3.70
CA ALA A 36 -6.30 -9.69 2.28
C ALA A 36 -7.09 -10.78 1.54
N LEU A 37 -7.17 -11.99 2.09
CA LEU A 37 -7.97 -13.08 1.53
C LEU A 37 -9.47 -12.76 1.48
N ARG A 38 -10.00 -12.03 2.47
CA ARG A 38 -11.39 -11.62 2.54
C ARG A 38 -11.80 -10.67 1.42
N ILE A 39 -10.89 -9.81 0.98
CA ILE A 39 -11.12 -8.84 -0.12
C ILE A 39 -10.73 -9.39 -1.51
N PHE A 40 -10.02 -10.52 -1.57
CA PHE A 40 -9.64 -11.15 -2.83
C PHE A 40 -10.79 -11.95 -3.44
N ASP A 41 -10.85 -11.94 -4.78
CA ASP A 41 -11.66 -12.91 -5.49
C ASP A 41 -10.95 -14.27 -5.60
N LYS A 42 -11.67 -15.28 -6.08
CA LYS A 42 -11.14 -16.65 -6.20
C LYS A 42 -9.92 -16.75 -7.11
N GLU A 43 -9.78 -15.85 -8.08
CA GLU A 43 -8.67 -15.83 -9.03
C GLU A 43 -7.41 -15.29 -8.34
N LEU A 44 -7.52 -14.15 -7.65
CA LEU A 44 -6.43 -13.56 -6.87
C LEU A 44 -5.95 -14.49 -5.75
N ILE A 45 -6.85 -15.20 -5.06
CA ILE A 45 -6.45 -16.18 -4.05
C ILE A 45 -5.54 -17.24 -4.67
N ARG A 46 -5.91 -17.81 -5.82
CA ARG A 46 -5.11 -18.82 -6.53
C ARG A 46 -3.76 -18.28 -7.02
N GLU A 47 -3.75 -17.06 -7.57
CA GLU A 47 -2.52 -16.45 -8.08
C GLU A 47 -1.53 -16.08 -6.97
N THR A 48 -2.05 -15.66 -5.82
CA THR A 48 -1.24 -15.27 -4.67
C THR A 48 -0.78 -16.47 -3.84
N GLY A 49 -1.58 -17.54 -3.77
CA GLY A 49 -1.29 -18.74 -2.98
C GLY A 49 -1.28 -18.50 -1.47
N LEU A 50 -1.89 -17.40 -1.00
CA LEU A 50 -1.91 -17.02 0.42
C LEU A 50 -2.79 -17.94 1.27
N ASP A 51 -3.72 -18.66 0.65
CA ASP A 51 -4.52 -19.68 1.31
C ASP A 51 -3.66 -20.76 1.98
N ASN A 52 -2.51 -21.08 1.41
CA ASN A 52 -1.55 -22.02 2.00
C ASN A 52 -0.82 -21.45 3.23
N ILE A 53 -0.82 -20.13 3.43
CA ILE A 53 -0.16 -19.48 4.58
C ILE A 53 -1.07 -19.55 5.81
N LEU A 54 -2.38 -19.46 5.61
CA LEU A 54 -3.35 -19.70 6.67
C LEU A 54 -3.49 -21.22 6.88
N GLY A 55 -2.63 -21.79 7.73
CA GLY A 55 -2.69 -23.20 8.10
C GLY A 55 -4.06 -23.64 8.63
N GLU A 56 -4.22 -24.96 8.79
CA GLU A 56 -5.42 -25.52 9.44
C GLU A 56 -5.63 -24.88 10.81
N ILE A 57 -6.90 -24.61 11.13
CA ILE A 57 -7.28 -24.12 12.44
C ILE A 57 -7.02 -25.25 13.44
N THR A 58 -5.86 -25.20 14.11
CA THR A 58 -5.59 -26.08 15.24
C THR A 58 -6.33 -25.53 16.45
N GLY A 59 -6.75 -26.41 17.37
CA GLY A 59 -7.44 -26.04 18.61
C GLY A 59 -6.65 -25.08 19.53
N ASP A 60 -5.42 -24.71 19.18
CA ASP A 60 -4.54 -23.79 19.90
C ASP A 60 -4.97 -22.33 19.89
N ILE A 61 -6.06 -21.99 19.19
CA ILE A 61 -6.73 -20.68 19.34
C ILE A 61 -7.26 -20.51 20.78
N ALA A 62 -7.32 -21.60 21.56
CA ALA A 62 -7.37 -21.59 23.01
C ALA A 62 -6.42 -20.55 23.67
N TYR A 63 -5.21 -20.37 23.14
CA TYR A 63 -4.16 -19.52 23.73
C TYR A 63 -3.70 -18.35 22.84
N GLY A 64 -4.21 -18.22 21.61
CA GLY A 64 -3.87 -17.15 20.67
C GLY A 64 -4.20 -15.74 21.18
N GLY A 65 -3.57 -14.73 20.57
CA GLY A 65 -3.88 -13.32 20.76
C GLY A 65 -5.15 -12.88 20.01
N TYR A 66 -5.40 -11.57 20.00
CA TYR A 66 -6.47 -11.02 19.18
C TYR A 66 -6.27 -11.24 17.66
N PRO A 67 -5.03 -11.35 17.11
CA PRO A 67 -4.84 -11.67 15.68
C PRO A 67 -5.52 -12.99 15.28
N GLU A 68 -5.38 -14.05 16.06
CA GLU A 68 -5.96 -15.36 15.75
C GLU A 68 -7.49 -15.33 15.85
N VAL A 69 -8.04 -14.60 16.82
CA VAL A 69 -9.50 -14.44 16.96
C VAL A 69 -10.07 -13.66 15.78
N SER A 70 -9.37 -12.61 15.30
CA SER A 70 -9.80 -11.87 14.12
C SER A 70 -9.68 -12.67 12.83
N GLU A 71 -8.59 -13.44 12.66
CA GLU A 71 -8.43 -14.39 11.56
C GLU A 71 -9.62 -15.37 11.50
N LEU A 72 -10.03 -15.93 12.64
CA LEU A 72 -11.22 -16.78 12.71
C LEU A 72 -12.49 -16.06 12.28
N GLY A 73 -12.67 -14.81 12.71
CA GLY A 73 -13.81 -14.01 12.33
C GLY A 73 -13.92 -13.86 10.80
N TYR A 74 -12.82 -13.56 10.12
CA TYR A 74 -12.76 -13.54 8.65
C TYR A 74 -13.02 -14.92 8.03
N LYS A 75 -12.43 -15.99 8.58
CA LYS A 75 -12.64 -17.36 8.08
C LYS A 75 -14.10 -17.80 8.23
N ILE A 76 -14.76 -17.45 9.34
CA ILE A 76 -16.18 -17.69 9.57
C ILE A 76 -17.02 -16.95 8.53
N ALA A 77 -16.72 -15.68 8.27
CA ALA A 77 -17.44 -14.88 7.29
C ALA A 77 -17.40 -15.46 5.87
N VAL A 78 -16.26 -16.08 5.50
CA VAL A 78 -16.07 -16.70 4.18
C VAL A 78 -16.64 -18.12 4.10
N SER A 79 -16.32 -18.98 5.07
CA SER A 79 -16.65 -20.42 5.03
C SER A 79 -18.05 -20.74 5.55
N LYS A 80 -18.58 -19.92 6.45
CA LYS A 80 -19.80 -20.20 7.23
C LYS A 80 -19.76 -21.56 7.95
N ASN A 81 -18.58 -22.00 8.38
CA ASN A 81 -18.45 -23.24 9.13
C ASN A 81 -18.86 -23.03 10.59
N ASN A 82 -20.00 -23.60 10.97
CA ASN A 82 -20.56 -23.52 12.33
C ASN A 82 -19.66 -24.17 13.40
N GLU A 83 -18.82 -25.14 13.02
CA GLU A 83 -17.87 -25.78 13.95
C GLU A 83 -16.87 -24.78 14.55
N LEU A 84 -16.62 -23.66 13.84
CA LEU A 84 -15.70 -22.62 14.30
C LEU A 84 -16.34 -21.63 15.27
N PHE A 85 -17.67 -21.62 15.43
CA PHE A 85 -18.38 -20.61 16.21
C PHE A 85 -18.00 -20.65 17.67
N GLU A 86 -18.03 -21.83 18.29
CA GLU A 86 -17.67 -21.99 19.71
C GLU A 86 -16.19 -21.68 19.97
N ILE A 87 -15.29 -22.03 19.03
CA ILE A 87 -13.87 -21.71 19.13
C ILE A 87 -13.67 -20.19 19.10
N PHE A 88 -14.33 -19.51 18.17
CA PHE A 88 -14.29 -18.06 18.01
C PHE A 88 -14.87 -17.33 19.23
N LEU A 89 -16.07 -17.69 19.66
CA LEU A 89 -16.72 -17.08 20.83
C LEU A 89 -15.93 -17.34 22.12
N GLY A 90 -15.40 -18.55 22.29
CA GLY A 90 -14.51 -18.89 23.39
C GLY A 90 -13.25 -18.04 23.40
N GLY A 91 -12.61 -17.86 22.24
CA GLY A 91 -11.47 -16.95 22.05
C GLY A 91 -11.81 -15.52 22.42
N LEU A 92 -12.94 -15.02 21.95
CA LEU A 92 -13.39 -13.65 22.17
C LEU A 92 -13.69 -13.37 23.66
N ARG A 93 -14.36 -14.30 24.35
CA ARG A 93 -14.61 -14.21 25.81
C ARG A 93 -13.30 -14.17 26.60
N ARG A 94 -12.27 -14.91 26.17
CA ARG A 94 -10.93 -14.84 26.80
C ARG A 94 -10.25 -13.49 26.55
N GLN A 95 -10.34 -12.95 25.34
CA GLN A 95 -9.78 -11.63 25.01
C GLN A 95 -10.41 -10.52 25.87
N LYS A 96 -11.73 -10.56 26.08
CA LYS A 96 -12.45 -9.60 26.94
C LYS A 96 -11.90 -9.50 28.36
N ASN A 97 -11.36 -10.59 28.89
CA ASN A 97 -10.82 -10.67 30.26
C ASN A 97 -9.30 -10.42 30.35
N ARG A 98 -8.65 -9.95 29.29
CA ARG A 98 -7.21 -9.63 29.30
C ARG A 98 -6.89 -8.29 29.98
N SER A 99 -5.59 -8.04 30.18
CA SER A 99 -5.10 -6.78 30.73
C SER A 99 -5.52 -5.57 29.88
N PRO A 100 -5.65 -4.37 30.50
CA PRO A 100 -5.94 -3.14 29.77
C PRO A 100 -4.99 -2.87 28.59
N ASP A 101 -3.68 -3.12 28.74
CA ASP A 101 -2.69 -2.91 27.67
C ASP A 101 -2.95 -3.79 26.43
N ALA A 102 -3.40 -5.04 26.65
CA ALA A 102 -3.75 -5.94 25.56
C ALA A 102 -5.04 -5.47 24.85
N LEU A 103 -6.00 -4.94 25.63
CA LEU A 103 -7.22 -4.36 25.10
C LEU A 103 -6.95 -3.05 24.35
N GLU A 104 -5.98 -2.24 24.79
CA GLU A 104 -5.55 -1.03 24.09
C GLU A 104 -4.97 -1.38 22.72
N THR A 105 -4.15 -2.44 22.65
CA THR A 105 -3.57 -2.93 21.39
C THR A 105 -4.65 -3.38 20.41
N LEU A 106 -5.62 -4.21 20.85
CA LEU A 106 -6.78 -4.58 20.03
C LEU A 106 -7.61 -3.36 19.64
N SER A 107 -7.87 -2.46 20.59
CA SER A 107 -8.66 -1.26 20.34
C SER A 107 -8.00 -0.34 19.32
N SER A 108 -6.70 -0.45 19.07
CA SER A 108 -5.96 0.35 18.08
C SER A 108 -5.83 -0.32 16.70
N ASP A 109 -6.33 -1.55 16.55
CA ASP A 109 -6.19 -2.37 15.36
C ASP A 109 -7.54 -2.50 14.62
N ASP A 110 -7.77 -1.57 13.69
CA ASP A 110 -9.03 -1.48 12.93
C ASP A 110 -9.32 -2.75 12.10
N ILE A 111 -8.28 -3.44 11.64
CA ILE A 111 -8.38 -4.64 10.80
C ILE A 111 -8.78 -5.83 11.66
N ALA A 112 -8.19 -5.92 12.85
CA ALA A 112 -8.59 -6.93 13.82
C ALA A 112 -10.06 -6.78 14.23
N LEU A 113 -10.47 -5.55 14.55
CA LEU A 113 -11.84 -5.23 14.95
C LEU A 113 -12.86 -5.56 13.85
N LEU A 114 -12.54 -5.27 12.58
CA LEU A 114 -13.41 -5.64 11.46
C LEU A 114 -13.59 -7.16 11.34
N GLY A 115 -12.51 -7.94 11.44
CA GLY A 115 -12.61 -9.41 11.36
C GLY A 115 -13.48 -9.99 12.47
N ILE A 116 -13.33 -9.47 13.70
CA ILE A 116 -14.17 -9.88 14.84
C ILE A 116 -15.63 -9.49 14.61
N ALA A 117 -15.90 -8.28 14.12
CA ALA A 117 -17.25 -7.81 13.83
C ALA A 117 -17.94 -8.67 12.76
N GLU A 118 -17.24 -9.00 11.66
CA GLU A 118 -17.76 -9.92 10.64
C GLU A 118 -18.12 -11.29 11.22
N GLY A 119 -17.22 -11.86 12.03
CA GLY A 119 -17.44 -13.14 12.69
C GLY A 119 -18.69 -13.14 13.56
N LEU A 120 -18.86 -12.11 14.39
CA LEU A 120 -20.05 -11.96 15.25
C LEU A 120 -21.35 -11.83 14.45
N VAL A 121 -21.35 -11.05 13.36
CA VAL A 121 -22.54 -10.90 12.50
C VAL A 121 -22.95 -12.24 11.88
N VAL A 122 -21.98 -13.02 11.39
CA VAL A 122 -22.26 -14.33 10.80
C VAL A 122 -22.76 -15.32 11.86
N VAL A 123 -22.13 -15.38 13.03
CA VAL A 123 -22.59 -16.22 14.15
C VAL A 123 -24.03 -15.88 14.52
N LYS A 124 -24.37 -14.59 14.67
CA LYS A 124 -25.73 -14.13 14.99
C LYS A 124 -26.77 -14.58 13.95
N LYS A 125 -26.37 -14.50 12.69
CA LYS A 125 -27.25 -14.78 11.54
C LYS A 125 -27.50 -16.28 11.36
N GLU A 126 -26.45 -17.09 11.53
CA GLU A 126 -26.50 -18.53 11.26
C GLU A 126 -26.92 -19.33 12.52
N ASP A 127 -26.67 -18.83 13.74
CA ASP A 127 -27.12 -19.42 15.01
C ASP A 127 -27.61 -18.37 16.02
N SER A 128 -28.90 -18.06 15.96
CA SER A 128 -29.56 -17.12 16.88
C SER A 128 -29.71 -17.62 18.32
N SER A 129 -29.40 -18.89 18.61
CA SER A 129 -29.49 -19.44 19.97
C SER A 129 -28.30 -19.05 20.85
N LEU A 130 -27.18 -18.66 20.23
CA LEU A 130 -25.97 -18.23 20.92
C LEU A 130 -26.13 -16.79 21.42
N ASN A 131 -26.09 -16.61 22.74
CA ASN A 131 -26.07 -15.28 23.35
C ASN A 131 -24.70 -14.62 23.10
N ILE A 132 -24.71 -13.60 22.23
CA ILE A 132 -23.52 -12.82 21.85
C ILE A 132 -23.69 -11.33 22.12
N GLU A 133 -24.82 -10.88 22.68
CA GLU A 133 -25.15 -9.47 22.90
C GLU A 133 -24.09 -8.76 23.75
N ASP A 134 -23.62 -9.42 24.81
CA ASP A 134 -22.57 -8.91 25.69
C ASP A 134 -21.22 -8.75 24.99
N LEU A 135 -20.88 -9.66 24.07
CA LEU A 135 -19.66 -9.58 23.26
C LEU A 135 -19.78 -8.51 22.19
N GLN A 136 -20.93 -8.43 21.52
CA GLN A 136 -21.24 -7.41 20.53
C GLN A 136 -21.16 -6.00 21.15
N LYS A 137 -21.75 -5.80 22.33
CA LYS A 137 -21.68 -4.53 23.07
C LYS A 137 -20.24 -4.19 23.43
N TRP A 138 -19.48 -5.16 23.95
CA TRP A 138 -18.08 -4.95 24.30
C TRP A 138 -17.21 -4.54 23.09
N ILE A 139 -17.40 -5.17 21.93
CA ILE A 139 -16.69 -4.77 20.70
C ILE A 139 -17.12 -3.39 20.22
N LEU A 140 -18.40 -3.04 20.32
CA LEU A 140 -18.87 -1.68 20.02
C LEU A 140 -18.22 -0.65 20.96
N ASP A 141 -18.08 -0.96 22.25
CA ASP A 141 -17.40 -0.09 23.19
C ASP A 141 -15.93 0.12 22.79
N LEU A 142 -15.20 -0.93 22.39
CA LEU A 142 -13.83 -0.82 21.86
C LEU A 142 -13.73 -0.02 20.56
N ILE A 143 -14.72 -0.17 19.66
CA ILE A 143 -14.79 0.60 18.41
C ILE A 143 -14.96 2.09 18.72
N ASN A 144 -15.79 2.43 19.70
CA ASN A 144 -16.06 3.81 20.10
C ASN A 144 -14.93 4.44 20.93
N LEU A 145 -13.94 3.67 21.40
CA LEU A 145 -12.71 4.24 21.94
C LEU A 145 -12.01 5.05 20.84
N GLU A 146 -11.41 6.18 21.22
CA GLU A 146 -10.65 7.05 20.31
C GLU A 146 -9.13 6.91 20.54
N PRO A 147 -8.50 5.77 20.20
CA PRO A 147 -7.05 5.70 20.21
C PRO A 147 -6.47 6.59 19.10
N LYS A 148 -5.15 6.79 19.10
CA LYS A 148 -4.43 7.47 18.00
C LYS A 148 -4.69 6.74 16.68
N ARG A 149 -5.67 7.22 15.90
CA ARG A 149 -6.14 6.54 14.69
C ARG A 149 -5.13 6.69 13.56
N LYS A 150 -4.84 5.60 12.86
CA LYS A 150 -4.33 5.69 11.49
C LYS A 150 -5.47 6.23 10.62
N ILE A 151 -5.25 7.38 9.99
CA ILE A 151 -6.30 8.09 9.25
C ILE A 151 -6.94 7.18 8.18
N TRP A 152 -6.12 6.39 7.47
CA TRP A 152 -6.60 5.61 6.33
C TRP A 152 -7.39 4.35 6.71
N THR A 153 -7.13 3.71 7.87
CA THR A 153 -7.85 2.50 8.31
C THR A 153 -9.13 2.80 9.10
N SER A 154 -9.36 4.06 9.49
CA SER A 154 -10.55 4.46 10.26
C SER A 154 -11.88 4.01 9.65
N ARG A 155 -11.95 3.95 8.31
CA ARG A 155 -13.13 3.45 7.58
C ARG A 155 -13.44 1.97 7.84
N LEU A 156 -12.41 1.14 8.10
CA LEU A 156 -12.60 -0.27 8.47
C LEU A 156 -13.26 -0.39 9.85
N ARG A 157 -12.92 0.51 10.78
CA ARG A 157 -13.56 0.59 12.10
C ARG A 157 -15.01 1.05 11.98
N ASP A 158 -15.27 2.06 11.16
CA ASP A 158 -16.65 2.52 10.91
C ASP A 158 -17.49 1.37 10.32
N LEU A 159 -16.92 0.59 9.39
CA LEU A 159 -17.54 -0.63 8.86
C LEU A 159 -17.81 -1.66 9.96
N ALA A 160 -16.83 -1.93 10.82
CA ALA A 160 -17.00 -2.85 11.95
C ALA A 160 -18.16 -2.41 12.86
N GLY A 161 -18.27 -1.11 13.12
CA GLY A 161 -19.37 -0.53 13.90
C GLY A 161 -20.71 -0.70 13.20
N ASP A 162 -20.78 -0.38 11.91
CA ASP A 162 -21.99 -0.48 11.10
C ASP A 162 -22.47 -1.92 10.93
N LEU A 163 -21.55 -2.87 10.82
CA LEU A 163 -21.87 -4.31 10.81
C LEU A 163 -22.57 -4.74 12.10
N LEU A 164 -22.15 -4.21 13.24
CA LEU A 164 -22.71 -4.59 14.54
C LEU A 164 -24.00 -3.83 14.87
N ASP A 165 -24.07 -2.52 14.70
CA ASP A 165 -25.21 -1.71 15.17
C ASP A 165 -26.07 -1.06 14.06
N GLY A 166 -25.67 -1.18 12.80
CA GLY A 166 -26.46 -0.70 11.66
C GLY A 166 -26.60 0.83 11.54
N LYS A 167 -25.78 1.63 12.25
CA LYS A 167 -25.92 3.11 12.27
C LYS A 167 -25.50 3.84 10.99
N ARG A 168 -24.92 3.15 9.99
CA ARG A 168 -24.53 3.71 8.69
C ARG A 168 -23.55 4.89 8.79
N ARG A 169 -22.53 4.79 9.63
CA ARG A 169 -21.37 5.69 9.69
C ARG A 169 -20.69 5.88 8.33
N LEU A 170 -20.74 4.85 7.48
CA LEU A 170 -20.15 4.91 6.13
C LEU A 170 -20.97 5.72 5.10
N SER A 171 -22.01 6.43 5.52
CA SER A 171 -22.91 7.18 4.63
C SER A 171 -22.25 8.39 3.94
N SER A 172 -21.27 9.04 4.57
CA SER A 172 -20.49 10.12 3.96
C SER A 172 -19.25 9.59 3.23
N LEU A 173 -18.92 10.22 2.09
CA LEU A 173 -17.66 9.98 1.40
C LEU A 173 -16.49 10.59 2.19
N PRO A 174 -15.37 9.87 2.36
CA PRO A 174 -14.16 10.43 2.97
C PRO A 174 -13.45 11.37 1.99
N ASP A 175 -12.38 12.03 2.44
CA ASP A 175 -11.45 12.71 1.55
C ASP A 175 -10.68 11.68 0.70
N LEU A 176 -10.90 11.71 -0.62
CA LEU A 176 -10.38 10.76 -1.59
C LEU A 176 -9.03 11.19 -2.19
N ASN A 177 -8.41 12.26 -1.69
CA ASN A 177 -7.09 12.71 -2.15
C ASN A 177 -5.94 11.75 -1.77
N ASP A 178 -6.14 10.89 -0.75
CA ASP A 178 -5.19 9.84 -0.38
C ASP A 178 -5.50 8.55 -1.14
N ILE A 179 -4.51 8.04 -1.87
CA ILE A 179 -4.60 6.81 -2.67
C ILE A 179 -5.06 5.59 -1.84
N ASN A 180 -4.64 5.47 -0.57
CA ASN A 180 -5.03 4.38 0.29
C ASN A 180 -6.50 4.48 0.68
N ILE A 181 -6.98 5.69 0.97
CA ILE A 181 -8.39 5.92 1.29
C ILE A 181 -9.26 5.66 0.05
N ALA A 182 -8.83 6.15 -1.12
CA ALA A 182 -9.54 5.93 -2.38
C ALA A 182 -9.59 4.45 -2.78
N ALA A 183 -8.46 3.73 -2.69
CA ALA A 183 -8.41 2.29 -2.94
C ALA A 183 -9.27 1.52 -1.93
N LEU A 184 -9.17 1.86 -0.64
CA LEU A 184 -9.97 1.25 0.40
C LEU A 184 -11.46 1.41 0.13
N GLU A 185 -11.92 2.61 -0.22
CA GLU A 185 -13.33 2.88 -0.43
C GLU A 185 -13.91 2.06 -1.60
N ILE A 186 -13.17 1.88 -2.70
CA ILE A 186 -13.60 0.99 -3.80
C ILE A 186 -13.71 -0.45 -3.32
N VAL A 187 -12.68 -0.94 -2.61
CA VAL A 187 -12.65 -2.33 -2.11
C VAL A 187 -13.79 -2.57 -1.13
N LEU A 188 -14.03 -1.64 -0.21
CA LEU A 188 -15.10 -1.73 0.78
C LEU A 188 -16.47 -1.86 0.10
N ARG A 189 -16.76 -1.00 -0.88
CA ARG A 189 -18.04 -1.02 -1.62
C ARG A 189 -18.26 -2.31 -2.41
N ASN A 190 -17.19 -2.89 -2.94
CA ASN A 190 -17.26 -4.16 -3.66
C ASN A 190 -17.46 -5.35 -2.70
N THR A 191 -16.86 -5.28 -1.52
CA THR A 191 -16.78 -6.42 -0.59
C THR A 191 -17.95 -6.44 0.42
N TRP A 192 -18.46 -5.26 0.78
CA TRP A 192 -19.58 -5.03 1.71
C TRP A 192 -20.61 -4.04 1.13
N PRO A 193 -21.27 -4.39 0.02
CA PRO A 193 -22.18 -3.47 -0.67
C PRO A 193 -23.43 -3.11 0.15
N GLU A 194 -23.87 -3.96 1.08
CA GLU A 194 -25.08 -3.73 1.88
C GLU A 194 -24.90 -2.65 2.97
N GLN A 195 -23.66 -2.42 3.39
CA GLN A 195 -23.29 -1.53 4.49
C GLN A 195 -22.97 -0.11 4.01
N ILE A 196 -22.73 0.08 2.71
CA ILE A 196 -22.25 1.34 2.15
C ILE A 196 -23.26 1.87 1.15
N ASN A 197 -23.69 3.11 1.34
CA ASN A 197 -24.59 3.78 0.40
C ASN A 197 -23.96 3.86 -0.99
N ASN A 198 -24.74 3.53 -2.03
CA ASN A 198 -24.35 3.60 -3.45
C ASN A 198 -24.19 5.03 -3.98
N ASN A 199 -23.44 5.90 -3.29
CA ASN A 199 -22.96 7.13 -3.90
C ASN A 199 -22.13 6.76 -5.14
N VAL A 200 -22.51 7.29 -6.29
CA VAL A 200 -21.87 7.01 -7.56
C VAL A 200 -20.59 7.82 -7.63
N PHE A 201 -19.45 7.16 -7.71
CA PHE A 201 -18.20 7.84 -8.05
C PHE A 201 -18.30 8.42 -9.44
N ASN A 202 -17.82 9.65 -9.59
CA ASN A 202 -17.68 10.23 -10.91
C ASN A 202 -16.54 9.52 -11.67
N ARG A 203 -16.49 9.77 -12.98
CA ARG A 203 -15.48 9.17 -13.85
C ARG A 203 -14.06 9.65 -13.54
N GLU A 204 -13.91 10.92 -13.20
CA GLU A 204 -12.62 11.55 -12.88
C GLU A 204 -11.94 10.83 -11.71
N PHE A 205 -12.68 10.49 -10.65
CA PHE A 205 -12.15 9.70 -9.53
C PHE A 205 -11.51 8.38 -9.98
N PHE A 206 -12.17 7.63 -10.87
CA PHE A 206 -11.62 6.36 -11.36
C PHE A 206 -10.38 6.55 -12.23
N GLU A 207 -10.34 7.62 -13.03
CA GLU A 207 -9.19 7.97 -13.88
C GLU A 207 -7.99 8.38 -13.03
N ASP A 208 -8.22 9.23 -12.03
CA ASP A 208 -7.20 9.71 -11.09
C ASP A 208 -6.64 8.56 -10.26
N LEU A 209 -7.51 7.72 -9.67
CA LEU A 209 -7.07 6.58 -8.88
C LEU A 209 -6.31 5.55 -9.72
N LEU A 210 -6.75 5.26 -10.94
CA LEU A 210 -6.02 4.34 -11.83
C LEU A 210 -4.64 4.91 -12.18
N SER A 211 -4.57 6.20 -12.50
CA SER A 211 -3.31 6.90 -12.77
C SER A 211 -2.37 6.84 -11.56
N ASP A 212 -2.90 7.12 -10.36
CA ASP A 212 -2.11 7.09 -9.13
C ASP A 212 -1.64 5.68 -8.77
N LEU A 213 -2.49 4.65 -8.93
CA LEU A 213 -2.10 3.25 -8.71
C LEU A 213 -0.98 2.82 -9.66
N ILE A 214 -1.09 3.15 -10.96
CA ILE A 214 -0.06 2.82 -11.96
C ILE A 214 1.27 3.51 -11.64
N THR A 215 1.22 4.76 -11.20
CA THR A 215 2.41 5.60 -11.08
C THR A 215 3.13 5.43 -9.74
N HIS A 216 2.41 5.03 -8.70
CA HIS A 216 2.95 4.82 -7.36
C HIS A 216 3.08 3.35 -6.94
N ALA A 217 2.70 2.38 -7.78
CA ALA A 217 2.73 0.93 -7.46
C ALA A 217 4.09 0.32 -7.08
N ASP A 218 5.16 1.13 -6.98
CA ASP A 218 6.38 0.74 -6.26
C ASP A 218 6.47 1.49 -4.93
N PRO A 219 5.56 1.24 -4.00
CA PRO A 219 5.62 1.96 -2.77
C PRO A 219 6.59 1.22 -1.86
N LYS A 220 7.20 1.98 -0.96
CA LYS A 220 7.91 1.46 0.21
C LYS A 220 6.94 0.77 1.19
N ILE A 221 5.83 0.20 0.71
CA ILE A 221 4.82 -0.51 1.50
C ILE A 221 5.50 -1.68 2.17
N LYS A 222 5.27 -1.76 3.48
CA LYS A 222 5.69 -2.84 4.36
C LYS A 222 4.50 -3.60 4.95
N GLN A 223 3.29 -3.19 4.62
CA GLN A 223 2.03 -3.70 5.18
C GLN A 223 1.26 -4.42 4.07
N ILE A 224 0.86 -5.67 4.31
CA ILE A 224 0.15 -6.48 3.31
C ILE A 224 -1.17 -5.82 2.90
N GLU A 225 -1.80 -5.12 3.84
CA GLU A 225 -3.14 -4.56 3.72
C GLU A 225 -3.17 -3.46 2.67
N GLU A 226 -2.16 -2.58 2.66
CA GLU A 226 -2.01 -1.55 1.62
C GLU A 226 -1.77 -2.19 0.23
N THR A 227 -0.87 -3.18 0.13
CA THR A 227 -0.61 -3.86 -1.16
C THR A 227 -1.81 -4.67 -1.68
N ALA A 228 -2.54 -5.33 -0.78
CA ALA A 228 -3.73 -6.09 -1.11
C ALA A 228 -4.86 -5.17 -1.59
N LEU A 229 -5.08 -4.05 -0.90
CA LEU A 229 -6.07 -3.05 -1.29
C LEU A 229 -5.77 -2.47 -2.66
N TRP A 230 -4.52 -2.09 -2.93
CA TRP A 230 -4.13 -1.54 -4.23
C TRP A 230 -4.27 -2.56 -5.36
N LEU A 231 -3.91 -3.82 -5.10
CA LEU A 231 -4.08 -4.90 -6.07
C LEU A 231 -5.55 -5.13 -6.40
N VAL A 232 -6.42 -5.24 -5.39
CA VAL A 232 -7.86 -5.42 -5.61
C VAL A 232 -8.48 -4.19 -6.27
N ALA A 233 -8.12 -2.98 -5.84
CA ALA A 233 -8.60 -1.75 -6.46
C ALA A 233 -8.22 -1.69 -7.95
N LEU A 234 -6.98 -2.05 -8.30
CA LEU A 234 -6.54 -2.12 -9.69
C LEU A 234 -7.36 -3.16 -10.49
N ASP A 235 -7.58 -4.35 -9.94
CA ASP A 235 -8.39 -5.39 -10.60
C ASP A 235 -9.86 -4.98 -10.76
N LEU A 236 -10.44 -4.28 -9.77
CA LEU A 236 -11.81 -3.75 -9.87
C LEU A 236 -11.92 -2.64 -10.91
N LEU A 237 -10.98 -1.69 -10.90
CA LEU A 237 -10.92 -0.60 -11.87
C LEU A 237 -10.80 -1.15 -13.29
N THR A 238 -9.94 -2.16 -13.50
CA THR A 238 -9.74 -2.75 -14.82
C THR A 238 -10.95 -3.58 -15.27
N LYS A 239 -11.54 -4.39 -14.40
CA LYS A 239 -12.75 -5.17 -14.71
C LYS A 239 -13.94 -4.26 -15.05
N GLN A 240 -14.23 -3.28 -14.19
CA GLN A 240 -15.37 -2.36 -14.36
C GLN A 240 -15.19 -1.40 -15.53
N ASN A 241 -13.97 -0.85 -15.70
CA ASN A 241 -13.73 0.18 -16.70
C ASN A 241 -13.16 -0.33 -18.02
N SER A 242 -12.89 -1.63 -18.17
CA SER A 242 -12.46 -2.21 -19.46
C SER A 242 -13.40 -1.86 -20.62
N LYS A 243 -14.70 -1.65 -20.34
CA LYS A 243 -15.70 -1.23 -21.33
C LYS A 243 -15.78 0.28 -21.53
N PHE A 244 -15.36 1.10 -20.55
CA PHE A 244 -15.54 2.56 -20.55
C PHE A 244 -14.24 3.32 -20.85
N LEU A 245 -13.14 3.02 -20.14
CA LEU A 245 -11.83 3.65 -20.34
C LEU A 245 -11.23 3.32 -21.71
N PHE A 246 -11.60 2.17 -22.28
CA PHE A 246 -11.09 1.71 -23.57
C PHE A 246 -12.01 1.95 -24.77
N ALA A 247 -13.19 2.53 -24.57
CA ALA A 247 -14.13 2.80 -25.66
C ALA A 247 -13.77 4.07 -26.46
N LYS A 248 -13.01 5.01 -25.88
CA LYS A 248 -12.64 6.26 -26.55
C LYS A 248 -11.14 6.50 -26.50
N THR A 249 -10.54 6.68 -27.67
CA THR A 249 -9.09 6.90 -27.84
C THR A 249 -8.58 8.11 -27.08
N GLU A 250 -9.36 9.20 -27.01
CA GLU A 250 -9.03 10.43 -26.28
C GLU A 250 -8.78 10.19 -24.79
N ILE A 251 -9.58 9.33 -24.16
CA ILE A 251 -9.47 8.98 -22.75
C ILE A 251 -8.15 8.25 -22.51
N ALA A 252 -7.88 7.28 -23.37
CA ALA A 252 -6.69 6.46 -23.28
C ALA A 252 -5.42 7.29 -23.53
N ILE A 253 -5.48 8.29 -24.41
CA ILE A 253 -4.40 9.28 -24.58
C ILE A 253 -4.25 10.12 -23.31
N SER A 254 -5.33 10.67 -22.74
CA SER A 254 -5.27 11.47 -21.52
C SER A 254 -4.70 10.70 -20.32
N LEU A 255 -5.05 9.41 -20.18
CA LEU A 255 -4.48 8.54 -19.17
C LEU A 255 -2.99 8.26 -19.42
N LEU A 256 -2.58 8.02 -20.67
CA LEU A 256 -1.17 7.87 -21.01
C LEU A 256 -0.37 9.15 -20.72
N GLU A 257 -0.94 10.32 -20.99
CA GLU A 257 -0.33 11.61 -20.68
C GLU A 257 -0.21 11.83 -19.17
N ALA A 258 -1.26 11.51 -18.40
CA ALA A 258 -1.25 11.58 -16.94
C ALA A 258 -0.19 10.63 -16.35
N VAL A 259 -0.18 9.36 -16.79
CA VAL A 259 0.82 8.38 -16.37
C VAL A 259 2.23 8.85 -16.74
N LYS A 260 2.46 9.33 -17.97
CA LYS A 260 3.76 9.85 -18.38
C LYS A 260 4.18 11.04 -17.53
N LYS A 261 3.30 12.02 -17.33
CA LYS A 261 3.55 13.22 -16.52
C LYS A 261 3.96 12.84 -15.11
N LYS A 262 3.24 11.90 -14.49
CA LYS A 262 3.53 11.45 -13.14
C LYS A 262 4.83 10.64 -13.05
N LEU A 263 5.10 9.76 -14.03
CA LEU A 263 6.41 9.08 -14.13
C LEU A 263 7.56 10.09 -14.31
N ASP A 264 7.34 11.16 -15.06
CA ASP A 264 8.29 12.27 -15.22
C ASP A 264 8.52 13.02 -13.90
N GLU A 265 7.47 13.27 -13.12
CA GLU A 265 7.55 13.87 -11.78
C GLU A 265 8.30 12.98 -10.78
N VAL A 266 8.01 11.68 -10.77
CA VAL A 266 8.71 10.68 -9.93
C VAL A 266 10.19 10.60 -10.31
N ALA A 267 10.50 10.58 -11.62
CA ALA A 267 11.88 10.62 -12.10
C ALA A 267 12.61 11.89 -11.66
N LEU A 268 11.94 13.04 -11.73
CA LEU A 268 12.47 14.32 -11.28
C LEU A 268 12.77 14.32 -9.79
N ASN A 269 11.84 13.86 -8.96
CA ASN A 269 12.00 13.80 -7.51
C ASN A 269 13.13 12.85 -7.11
N ASN A 270 13.21 11.65 -7.70
CA ASN A 270 14.30 10.71 -7.47
C ASN A 270 15.67 11.31 -7.87
N THR A 271 15.71 12.07 -8.96
CA THR A 271 16.94 12.73 -9.43
C THR A 271 17.36 13.86 -8.48
N LYS A 272 16.40 14.68 -8.03
CA LYS A 272 16.64 15.73 -7.02
C LYS A 272 17.18 15.15 -5.72
N ILE A 273 16.55 14.10 -5.18
CA ILE A 273 16.99 13.43 -3.94
C ILE A 273 18.42 12.92 -4.10
N SER A 274 18.72 12.23 -5.20
CA SER A 274 20.08 11.75 -5.47
C SER A 274 21.08 12.91 -5.57
N PHE A 275 20.73 13.99 -6.26
CA PHE A 275 21.60 15.15 -6.41
C PHE A 275 21.87 15.86 -5.08
N ILE A 276 20.83 16.04 -4.25
CA ILE A 276 20.94 16.61 -2.89
C ILE A 276 21.84 15.72 -2.03
N PHE A 277 21.65 14.39 -2.07
CA PHE A 277 22.49 13.46 -1.33
C PHE A 277 23.98 13.61 -1.69
N TRP A 278 24.31 13.68 -2.98
CA TRP A 278 25.69 13.90 -3.43
C TRP A 278 26.23 15.28 -3.03
N ALA A 279 25.42 16.34 -3.14
CA ALA A 279 25.82 17.68 -2.71
C ALA A 279 26.10 17.74 -1.20
N SER A 280 25.23 17.12 -0.39
CA SER A 280 25.43 17.00 1.06
C SER A 280 26.66 16.17 1.41
N LEU A 281 26.91 15.07 0.71
CA LEU A 281 28.10 14.25 0.91
C LEU A 281 29.38 15.05 0.62
N ILE A 282 29.41 15.81 -0.48
CA ILE A 282 30.52 16.71 -0.82
C ILE A 282 30.70 17.76 0.29
N LEU A 283 29.61 18.36 0.79
CA LEU A 283 29.69 19.33 1.88
C LEU A 283 30.27 18.71 3.16
N VAL A 284 29.80 17.53 3.56
CA VAL A 284 30.30 16.80 4.75
C VAL A 284 31.78 16.47 4.59
N VAL A 285 32.21 15.97 3.41
CA VAL A 285 33.62 15.71 3.13
C VAL A 285 34.46 16.98 3.28
N ASN A 286 33.96 18.13 2.80
CA ASN A 286 34.65 19.42 2.96
C ASN A 286 34.69 19.90 4.43
N ILE A 287 33.61 19.72 5.20
CA ILE A 287 33.57 20.08 6.63
C ILE A 287 34.52 19.20 7.44
N VAL A 288 34.47 17.88 7.24
CA VAL A 288 35.37 16.93 7.93
C VAL A 288 36.83 17.24 7.57
N TYR A 289 37.10 17.53 6.30
CA TYR A 289 38.41 17.99 5.87
C TYR A 289 38.85 19.28 6.58
N PHE A 290 37.97 20.27 6.69
CA PHE A 290 38.26 21.53 7.38
C PHE A 290 38.55 21.31 8.87
N LEU A 291 37.73 20.51 9.56
CA LEU A 291 37.91 20.18 10.99
C LEU A 291 39.21 19.40 11.24
N ILE A 292 39.52 18.42 10.38
CA ILE A 292 40.78 17.66 10.45
C ILE A 292 41.98 18.58 10.20
N ARG A 293 41.86 19.52 9.26
CA ARG A 293 42.92 20.48 8.95
C ARG A 293 43.27 21.35 10.16
N GLU A 294 42.28 21.90 10.87
CA GLU A 294 42.55 22.77 12.03
C GLU A 294 43.24 22.06 13.19
N GLN A 295 43.02 20.75 13.36
CA GLN A 295 43.61 19.97 14.45
C GLN A 295 45.00 19.39 14.13
N LEU A 296 45.44 19.46 12.87
CA LEU A 296 46.69 18.86 12.44
C LEU A 296 47.87 19.85 12.48
N PRO A 297 49.08 19.37 12.82
CA PRO A 297 50.30 20.19 12.70
C PRO A 297 50.52 20.65 11.26
N THR A 298 51.13 21.83 11.08
CA THR A 298 51.23 22.55 9.79
C THR A 298 51.82 21.70 8.66
N ASN A 299 52.78 20.84 8.97
CA ASN A 299 53.41 19.92 8.00
C ASN A 299 52.46 18.86 7.41
N TYR A 300 51.34 18.54 8.07
CA TYR A 300 50.30 17.64 7.56
C TYR A 300 49.17 18.38 6.86
N GLN A 301 48.93 19.66 7.20
CA GLN A 301 47.92 20.50 6.56
C GLN A 301 48.22 20.68 5.06
N ASP A 302 49.48 20.91 4.68
CA ASP A 302 49.86 21.10 3.28
C ASP A 302 49.59 19.88 2.40
N ARG A 303 49.80 18.67 2.95
CA ARG A 303 49.51 17.41 2.24
C ARG A 303 48.02 17.21 2.03
N LEU A 304 47.22 17.56 3.02
CA LEU A 304 45.76 17.50 2.97
C LEU A 304 45.17 18.56 2.03
N ASN A 305 45.74 19.78 2.02
CA ASN A 305 45.40 20.88 1.10
C ASN A 305 45.61 20.50 -0.37
N PHE A 306 46.52 19.57 -0.64
CA PHE A 306 46.70 19.02 -1.98
C PHE A 306 45.75 17.84 -2.27
N LEU A 307 45.63 16.91 -1.33
CA LEU A 307 44.88 15.65 -1.54
C LEU A 307 43.37 15.86 -1.73
N VAL A 308 42.72 16.75 -1.00
CA VAL A 308 41.25 16.90 -1.07
C VAL A 308 40.77 17.56 -2.38
N PRO A 309 41.39 18.66 -2.85
CA PRO A 309 41.11 19.18 -4.19
C PRO A 309 41.44 18.15 -5.27
N LEU A 310 42.55 17.40 -5.12
CA LEU A 310 42.91 16.36 -6.07
C LEU A 310 41.86 15.24 -6.13
N ILE A 311 41.38 14.74 -4.98
CA ILE A 311 40.30 13.73 -4.92
C ILE A 311 39.03 14.29 -5.57
N SER A 312 38.68 15.55 -5.31
CA SER A 312 37.51 16.20 -5.92
C SER A 312 37.63 16.32 -7.44
N VAL A 313 38.82 16.68 -7.94
CA VAL A 313 39.14 16.73 -9.37
C VAL A 313 39.12 15.33 -9.98
N VAL A 314 39.72 14.33 -9.33
CA VAL A 314 39.73 12.93 -9.79
C VAL A 314 38.32 12.36 -9.84
N LEU A 315 37.48 12.61 -8.83
CA LEU A 315 36.05 12.23 -8.87
C LEU A 315 35.31 12.93 -10.01
N GLY A 316 35.60 14.22 -10.26
CA GLY A 316 35.08 14.95 -11.41
C GLY A 316 35.52 14.35 -12.75
N TYR A 317 36.78 13.95 -12.88
CA TYR A 317 37.34 13.32 -14.08
C TYR A 317 36.85 11.90 -14.30
N ILE A 318 36.76 11.07 -13.25
CA ILE A 318 36.16 9.73 -13.30
C ILE A 318 34.72 9.88 -13.81
N TYR A 319 33.97 10.82 -13.26
CA TYR A 319 32.61 11.11 -13.72
C TYR A 319 32.57 11.59 -15.18
N GLN A 320 33.48 12.48 -15.58
CA GLN A 320 33.60 12.95 -16.96
C GLN A 320 33.96 11.82 -17.94
N ALA A 321 34.86 10.91 -17.54
CA ALA A 321 35.24 9.74 -18.32
C ALA A 321 34.06 8.78 -18.52
N PHE A 322 33.22 8.61 -17.50
CA PHE A 322 31.99 7.81 -17.61
C PHE A 322 30.89 8.49 -18.45
N SER A 323 30.84 9.82 -18.50
CA SER A 323 29.76 10.55 -19.19
C SER A 323 30.10 11.06 -20.60
N GLN A 324 31.38 11.01 -21.02
CA GLN A 324 31.89 11.50 -22.31
C GLN A 324 31.54 12.97 -22.63
N LYS A 325 31.11 13.77 -21.65
CA LYS A 325 30.73 15.20 -21.82
C LYS A 325 31.47 16.08 -20.82
N LYS A 326 31.75 17.34 -21.18
CA LYS A 326 32.33 18.34 -20.25
C LYS A 326 31.46 18.45 -18.99
N PHE A 327 32.11 18.50 -17.82
CA PHE A 327 31.43 18.60 -16.53
C PHE A 327 30.60 19.90 -16.46
N ASN A 328 29.28 19.76 -16.59
CA ASN A 328 28.31 20.82 -16.40
C ASN A 328 27.20 20.27 -15.50
N PRO A 329 27.02 20.78 -14.27
CA PRO A 329 26.03 20.27 -13.32
C PRO A 329 24.61 20.18 -13.89
N LYS A 330 24.22 21.13 -14.75
CA LYS A 330 22.92 21.11 -15.43
C LYS A 330 22.82 19.94 -16.41
N THR A 331 23.86 19.73 -17.22
CA THR A 331 23.92 18.59 -18.16
C THR A 331 23.91 17.25 -17.41
N ILE A 332 24.62 17.17 -16.30
CA ILE A 332 24.68 16.00 -15.42
C ILE A 332 23.30 15.67 -14.84
N PHE A 333 22.63 16.68 -14.31
CA PHE A 333 21.29 16.54 -13.78
C PHE A 333 20.31 16.06 -14.85
N LEU A 334 20.35 16.66 -16.05
CA LEU A 334 19.49 16.27 -17.16
C LEU A 334 19.76 14.83 -17.64
N LEU A 335 21.03 14.41 -17.75
CA LEU A 335 21.38 13.03 -18.09
C LEU A 335 20.92 12.02 -17.02
N ALA A 336 21.08 12.37 -15.75
CA ALA A 336 20.61 11.55 -14.64
C ALA A 336 19.06 11.44 -14.66
N LEU A 337 18.39 12.55 -14.95
CA LEU A 337 16.94 12.60 -15.10
C LEU A 337 16.47 11.70 -16.26
N GLU A 338 17.07 11.81 -17.45
CA GLU A 338 16.75 10.97 -18.60
C GLU A 338 16.98 9.48 -18.31
N LYS A 339 18.10 9.15 -17.65
CA LYS A 339 18.39 7.77 -17.23
C LYS A 339 17.35 7.24 -16.25
N ASN A 340 16.94 8.06 -15.28
CA ASN A 340 15.89 7.70 -14.31
C ASN A 340 14.52 7.55 -14.98
N LYS A 341 14.15 8.44 -15.90
CA LYS A 341 12.93 8.31 -16.73
C LYS A 341 12.94 6.99 -17.50
N PHE A 342 14.02 6.69 -18.23
CA PHE A 342 14.13 5.45 -19.00
C PHE A 342 14.03 4.20 -18.11
N LYS A 343 14.69 4.21 -16.95
CA LYS A 343 14.61 3.11 -15.97
C LYS A 343 13.18 2.91 -15.46
N LEU A 344 12.48 4.00 -15.12
CA LEU A 344 11.09 3.95 -14.66
C LEU A 344 10.16 3.48 -15.78
N TYR A 345 10.27 4.04 -16.98
CA TYR A 345 9.49 3.62 -18.14
C TYR A 345 9.64 2.13 -18.41
N LYS A 346 10.88 1.61 -18.45
CA LYS A 346 11.14 0.18 -18.65
C LYS A 346 10.55 -0.68 -17.52
N ARG A 347 10.70 -0.24 -16.25
CA ARG A 347 10.18 -0.95 -15.09
C ARG A 347 8.65 -1.07 -15.11
N TRP A 348 7.99 0.00 -15.55
CA TRP A 348 6.54 0.13 -15.62
C TRP A 348 5.94 -0.32 -16.96
N GLY A 349 6.76 -0.80 -17.90
CA GLY A 349 6.29 -1.22 -19.22
C GLY A 349 5.80 -0.07 -20.12
N PHE A 350 6.15 1.19 -19.79
CA PHE A 350 5.83 2.35 -20.62
C PHE A 350 6.77 2.41 -21.83
N ASP A 351 6.26 2.10 -23.02
CA ASP A 351 7.04 2.16 -24.26
C ASP A 351 7.04 3.58 -24.82
N ILE A 352 8.09 4.35 -24.49
CA ILE A 352 8.24 5.74 -24.90
C ILE A 352 8.34 5.90 -26.42
N GLU A 353 8.89 4.92 -27.13
CA GLU A 353 9.05 4.98 -28.59
C GLU A 353 7.71 4.73 -29.29
N ARG A 354 6.88 3.82 -28.77
CA ARG A 354 5.49 3.69 -29.22
C ARG A 354 4.65 4.91 -28.86
N TYR A 355 4.83 5.49 -27.67
CA TYR A 355 4.13 6.71 -27.27
C TYR A 355 4.46 7.89 -28.20
N LYS A 356 5.73 8.10 -28.55
CA LYS A 356 6.13 9.15 -29.50
C LYS A 356 5.56 8.97 -30.91
N LYS A 357 5.24 7.74 -31.33
CA LYS A 357 4.62 7.44 -32.64
C LYS A 357 3.10 7.65 -32.65
N LEU A 358 2.50 7.81 -31.47
CA LEU A 358 1.07 8.03 -31.30
C LEU A 358 0.69 9.51 -31.31
N LEU A 359 1.63 10.39 -30.95
CA LEU A 359 1.58 11.84 -31.15
C LEU A 359 2.06 12.16 -32.57
#